data_AF-A0A329ZHQ4-F1
#
_entry.id   AF-A0A329ZHQ4-F1
#
_cell.length_a   1.000
_cell.length_b   1.000
_cell.length_c   1.000
_cell.angle_alpha   90.00
_cell.angle_beta   90.00
_cell.angle_gamma   90.00
#
_symmetry.space_group_name_H-M   'P 1'
#
loop_
_entity.id
_entity.type
_entity.pdbx_description
1 polymer ?
#
loop_
_entity_poly.entity_id
_entity_poly.type
_entity_poly.pdbx_seq_one_letter_code
_entity_poly.pdbx_strand_id
1 'polypeptide(L)'
;MLFQHYLHLSNFYIKHLFKLLCAIAVVLIAVLISWVYIKINKKCHHNTQSEQIQCDEVKIAEPKYIPIYIAYFIIPLSVSNLLIFIVIFILIAWLVIKGKFSYFNPYLLIFGYHFYKLKINNYNDKYAKYSIFLISKKQIKVIKIIMI
;
A
#
# COMPACT_ATOMS: atom_id res chain seq x y z
N MET A 1 39.25 -33.71 5.29
CA MET A 1 38.10 -33.35 6.16
C MET A 1 37.89 -31.84 6.25
N LEU A 2 38.91 -31.02 6.56
CA LEU A 2 38.82 -29.54 6.61
C LEU A 2 38.41 -28.85 5.29
N PHE A 3 38.95 -29.29 4.14
CA PHE A 3 38.64 -28.71 2.83
C PHE A 3 37.16 -28.89 2.40
N GLN A 4 36.60 -30.05 2.71
CA GLN A 4 35.21 -30.40 2.39
C GLN A 4 34.23 -29.62 3.27
N HIS A 5 34.61 -29.32 4.51
CA HIS A 5 33.86 -28.45 5.41
C HIS A 5 33.87 -26.99 4.95
N TYR A 6 35.01 -26.49 4.45
CA TYR A 6 35.14 -25.13 3.90
C TYR A 6 34.29 -24.91 2.64
N LEU A 7 34.26 -25.91 1.74
CA LEU A 7 33.41 -25.91 0.54
C LEU A 7 31.90 -25.94 0.88
N HIS A 8 31.52 -26.65 1.95
CA HIS A 8 30.13 -26.66 2.40
C HIS A 8 29.71 -25.31 3.00
N LEU A 9 30.59 -24.68 3.79
CA LEU A 9 30.35 -23.32 4.32
C LEU A 9 30.23 -22.29 3.20
N SER A 10 31.14 -22.28 2.22
CA SER A 10 31.10 -21.29 1.14
C SER A 10 29.84 -21.42 0.29
N ASN A 11 29.41 -22.66 -0.01
CA ASN A 11 28.15 -22.92 -0.71
C ASN A 11 26.91 -22.48 0.09
N PHE A 12 26.94 -22.60 1.41
CA PHE A 12 25.86 -22.11 2.27
C PHE A 12 25.73 -20.58 2.20
N TYR A 13 26.85 -19.85 2.33
CA TYR A 13 26.87 -18.39 2.23
C TYR A 13 26.46 -17.89 0.84
N ILE A 14 26.93 -18.52 -0.25
CA ILE A 14 26.57 -18.14 -1.62
C ILE A 14 25.07 -18.32 -1.86
N LYS A 15 24.48 -19.45 -1.42
CA LYS A 15 23.04 -19.68 -1.55
C LYS A 15 22.21 -18.67 -0.76
N HIS A 16 22.65 -18.30 0.45
CA HIS A 16 21.97 -17.30 1.25
C HIS A 16 22.07 -15.90 0.63
N LEU A 17 23.25 -15.53 0.13
CA LEU A 17 23.49 -14.28 -0.58
C LEU A 17 22.62 -14.19 -1.84
N PHE A 18 22.53 -15.27 -2.62
CA PHE A 18 21.68 -15.33 -3.80
C PHE A 18 20.19 -15.13 -3.46
N LYS A 19 19.69 -15.80 -2.41
CA LYS A 19 18.30 -15.61 -1.94
C LYS A 19 18.02 -14.15 -1.54
N LEU A 20 18.96 -13.51 -0.85
CA LEU A 20 18.84 -12.12 -0.44
C LEU A 20 18.83 -11.17 -1.65
N LEU A 21 19.68 -11.42 -2.65
CA LEU A 21 19.66 -10.67 -3.91
C LEU A 21 18.33 -10.81 -4.65
N CYS A 22 17.78 -12.03 -4.74
CA CYS A 22 16.46 -12.26 -5.34
C CYS A 22 15.36 -11.50 -4.58
N ALA A 23 15.37 -11.54 -3.24
CA ALA A 23 14.38 -10.82 -2.43
C ALA A 23 14.44 -9.30 -2.67
N ILE A 24 15.65 -8.73 -2.70
CA ILE A 24 15.86 -7.30 -3.01
C ILE A 24 15.38 -6.98 -4.42
N ALA A 25 15.69 -7.82 -5.41
CA ALA A 25 15.25 -7.63 -6.79
C ALA A 25 13.72 -7.59 -6.91
N VAL A 26 13.01 -8.49 -6.20
CA VAL A 26 11.53 -8.51 -6.18
C VAL A 26 10.97 -7.19 -5.60
N VAL A 27 11.55 -6.69 -4.51
CA VAL A 27 11.14 -5.40 -3.92
C VAL A 27 11.38 -4.25 -4.90
N LEU A 28 12.55 -4.21 -5.54
CA LEU A 28 12.88 -3.18 -6.53
C LEU A 28 11.91 -3.20 -7.72
N ILE A 29 11.56 -4.39 -8.23
CA ILE A 29 10.57 -4.54 -9.30
C ILE A 29 9.21 -3.98 -8.85
N ALA A 30 8.76 -4.29 -7.64
CA ALA A 30 7.49 -3.77 -7.11
C ALA A 30 7.49 -2.23 -6.98
N VAL A 31 8.61 -1.64 -6.59
CA VAL A 31 8.82 -0.18 -6.54
C VAL A 31 8.76 0.41 -7.95
N LEU A 32 9.44 -0.20 -8.93
CA LEU A 32 9.44 0.26 -10.32
C LEU A 32 8.04 0.20 -10.94
N ILE A 33 7.30 -0.88 -10.73
CA ILE A 33 5.90 -1.00 -11.19
C ILE A 33 5.04 0.11 -10.58
N SER A 34 5.19 0.36 -9.27
CA SER A 34 4.46 1.44 -8.60
C SER A 34 4.82 2.82 -9.16
N TRP A 35 6.10 3.06 -9.45
CA TRP A 35 6.57 4.30 -10.05
C TRP A 35 5.99 4.52 -11.46
N VAL A 36 6.00 3.48 -12.30
CA VAL A 36 5.39 3.51 -13.64
C VAL A 36 3.89 3.79 -13.55
N TYR A 37 3.18 3.11 -12.65
CA TYR A 37 1.75 3.34 -12.42
C TYR A 37 1.46 4.80 -12.08
N ILE A 38 2.22 5.41 -11.18
CA ILE A 38 2.05 6.84 -10.81
C ILE A 38 2.27 7.74 -12.03
N LYS A 39 3.34 7.47 -12.81
CA LYS A 39 3.69 8.28 -13.97
C LYS A 39 2.62 8.24 -15.05
N ILE A 40 2.03 7.08 -15.29
CA ILE A 40 0.90 6.90 -16.23
C ILE A 40 -0.31 7.69 -15.75
N ASN A 41 -0.74 7.49 -14.50
CA ASN A 41 -1.92 8.19 -13.95
C ASN A 41 -1.75 9.70 -13.99
N LYS A 42 -0.57 10.22 -13.64
CA LYS A 42 -0.29 11.67 -13.71
C LYS A 42 -0.41 12.21 -15.14
N LYS A 43 0.04 11.44 -16.15
CA LYS A 43 -0.06 11.85 -17.55
C LYS A 43 -1.50 11.83 -18.05
N CYS A 44 -2.30 10.83 -17.67
CA CYS A 44 -3.71 10.70 -18.08
C CYS A 44 -4.63 11.73 -17.41
N HIS A 45 -4.39 12.09 -16.14
CA HIS A 45 -5.24 13.00 -15.38
C HIS A 45 -4.82 14.48 -15.44
N HIS A 46 -3.89 14.86 -16.33
CA HIS A 46 -3.46 16.25 -16.47
C HIS A 46 -4.59 17.19 -16.97
N ASN A 47 -5.66 16.65 -17.55
CA ASN A 47 -6.69 17.43 -18.26
C ASN A 47 -8.03 17.57 -17.51
N THR A 48 -8.13 17.15 -16.25
CA THR A 48 -9.39 17.24 -15.50
C THR A 48 -9.48 18.58 -14.80
N GLN A 49 -10.42 19.43 -15.23
CA GLN A 49 -10.80 20.64 -14.48
C GLN A 49 -11.22 20.24 -13.06
N SER A 50 -10.67 20.91 -12.06
CA SER A 50 -10.96 20.62 -10.65
C SER A 50 -12.37 21.08 -10.30
N GLU A 51 -13.31 20.14 -10.24
CA GLU A 51 -14.60 20.39 -9.60
C GLU A 51 -14.36 20.69 -8.12
N GLN A 52 -14.85 21.85 -7.66
CA GLN A 52 -14.76 22.23 -6.26
C GLN A 52 -15.82 21.46 -5.47
N ILE A 53 -15.39 20.39 -4.79
CA ILE A 53 -16.27 19.60 -3.92
C ILE A 53 -16.18 20.16 -2.50
N GLN A 54 -17.31 20.68 -1.99
CA GLN A 54 -17.42 21.11 -0.61
C GLN A 54 -17.36 19.87 0.31
N CYS A 55 -16.39 19.86 1.23
CA CYS A 55 -16.11 18.72 2.12
C CYS A 55 -16.24 19.17 3.58
N ASP A 56 -16.94 18.39 4.41
CA ASP A 56 -17.18 18.74 5.81
C ASP A 56 -16.06 18.25 6.74
N GLU A 57 -15.47 17.09 6.44
CA GLU A 57 -14.40 16.51 7.24
C GLU A 57 -13.29 15.93 6.35
N VAL A 58 -12.05 16.30 6.65
CA VAL A 58 -10.83 15.69 6.12
C VAL A 58 -10.13 14.95 7.26
N LYS A 59 -10.00 13.62 7.17
CA LYS A 59 -9.25 12.82 8.15
C LYS A 59 -8.05 12.14 7.51
N ILE A 60 -6.92 12.16 8.19
CA ILE A 60 -5.72 11.41 7.79
C ILE A 60 -6.04 9.92 7.94
N ALA A 61 -5.80 9.15 6.89
CA ALA A 61 -6.20 7.74 6.85
C ALA A 61 -5.01 6.78 7.05
N GLU A 62 -3.78 7.24 6.83
CA GLU A 62 -2.53 6.44 6.82
C GLU A 62 -2.33 5.57 8.08
N PRO A 63 -2.50 6.09 9.32
CA PRO A 63 -2.20 5.31 10.53
C PRO A 63 -3.07 4.05 10.67
N LYS A 64 -4.28 4.07 10.11
CA LYS A 64 -5.21 2.93 10.17
C LYS A 64 -4.71 1.74 9.34
N TYR A 65 -3.90 1.99 8.31
CA TYR A 65 -3.50 0.95 7.37
C TYR A 65 -2.15 0.31 7.68
N ILE A 66 -1.27 0.98 8.44
CA ILE A 66 0.07 0.46 8.76
C ILE A 66 0.00 -0.93 9.45
N PRO A 67 -0.80 -1.14 10.52
CA PRO A 67 -0.88 -2.46 11.17
C PRO A 67 -1.43 -3.55 10.25
N ILE A 68 -2.34 -3.18 9.35
CA ILE A 68 -2.96 -4.09 8.38
C ILE A 68 -1.90 -4.59 7.38
N TYR A 69 -1.02 -3.71 6.91
CA TYR A 69 0.08 -4.11 6.01
C TYR A 69 1.11 -4.99 6.68
N ILE A 70 1.46 -4.69 7.93
CA ILE A 70 2.32 -5.55 8.74
C ILE A 70 1.73 -6.96 8.78
N ALA A 71 0.43 -7.10 9.06
CA ALA A 71 -0.23 -8.39 9.05
C ALA A 71 -0.20 -9.08 7.66
N TYR A 72 -0.53 -8.37 6.59
CA TYR A 72 -0.60 -8.95 5.24
C TYR A 72 0.75 -9.40 4.69
N PHE A 73 1.84 -8.71 5.02
CA PHE A 73 3.17 -9.06 4.52
C PHE A 73 3.91 -10.00 5.48
N ILE A 74 3.94 -9.70 6.78
CA ILE A 74 4.76 -10.47 7.71
C ILE A 74 4.20 -11.88 7.94
N ILE A 75 2.87 -12.03 8.03
CA ILE A 75 2.28 -13.34 8.34
C ILE A 75 2.59 -14.35 7.22
N PRO A 76 2.33 -14.08 5.93
CA PRO A 76 2.69 -15.03 4.88
C PRO A 76 4.20 -15.23 4.80
N LEU A 77 5.01 -14.17 4.86
CA LEU A 77 6.47 -14.29 4.76
C LEU A 77 7.10 -15.10 5.91
N SER A 78 6.45 -15.20 7.06
CA SER A 78 6.91 -16.06 8.17
C SER A 78 6.75 -17.56 7.92
N VAL A 79 5.98 -17.94 6.89
CA VAL A 79 5.66 -19.33 6.59
C VAL A 79 6.73 -19.94 5.67
N SER A 80 7.39 -20.98 6.14
CA SER A 80 8.45 -21.69 5.41
C SER A 80 7.92 -22.62 4.31
N ASN A 81 6.69 -23.12 4.44
CA ASN A 81 6.06 -24.02 3.48
C ASN A 81 5.31 -23.25 2.38
N LEU A 82 5.72 -23.47 1.13
CA LEU A 82 5.18 -22.79 -0.05
C LEU A 82 3.68 -23.04 -0.28
N LEU A 83 3.17 -24.24 0.00
CA LEU A 83 1.74 -24.53 -0.14
C LEU A 83 0.92 -23.76 0.89
N ILE A 84 1.38 -23.76 2.15
CA ILE A 84 0.71 -23.03 3.24
C ILE A 84 0.75 -21.52 2.97
N PHE A 85 1.89 -21.01 2.48
CA PHE A 85 2.04 -19.64 2.03
C PHE A 85 0.99 -19.26 0.99
N ILE A 86 0.82 -20.06 -0.07
CA ILE A 86 -0.14 -19.79 -1.14
C ILE A 86 -1.57 -19.75 -0.59
N VAL A 87 -1.94 -20.71 0.26
CA VAL A 87 -3.29 -20.77 0.87
C VAL A 87 -3.57 -19.51 1.69
N ILE A 88 -2.65 -19.11 2.58
CA ILE A 88 -2.80 -17.92 3.41
C ILE A 88 -2.85 -16.65 2.53
N PHE A 89 -1.98 -16.56 1.53
CA PHE A 89 -1.96 -15.43 0.61
C PHE A 89 -3.28 -15.28 -0.14
N ILE A 90 -3.84 -16.37 -0.69
CA ILE A 90 -5.14 -16.37 -1.38
C ILE A 90 -6.26 -15.97 -0.41
N LEU A 91 -6.24 -16.48 0.82
CA LEU A 91 -7.25 -16.14 1.83
C LEU A 91 -7.23 -14.65 2.17
N ILE A 92 -6.05 -14.08 2.40
CA ILE A 92 -5.87 -12.65 2.66
C ILE A 92 -6.33 -11.83 1.45
N ALA A 93 -5.90 -12.20 0.24
CA ALA A 93 -6.31 -11.52 -0.99
C ALA A 93 -7.83 -11.54 -1.17
N TRP A 94 -8.47 -12.68 -0.92
CA TRP A 94 -9.91 -12.83 -0.97
C TRP A 94 -10.62 -11.92 0.05
N LEU A 95 -10.15 -11.89 1.29
CA LEU A 95 -10.70 -11.02 2.34
C LEU A 95 -10.54 -9.53 2.00
N VAL A 96 -9.41 -9.14 1.42
CA VAL A 96 -9.18 -7.76 0.96
C VAL A 96 -10.18 -7.38 -0.13
N ILE A 97 -10.38 -8.25 -1.13
CA ILE A 97 -11.33 -8.02 -2.23
C ILE A 97 -12.77 -7.96 -1.71
N LYS A 98 -13.19 -8.94 -0.90
CA LYS A 98 -14.57 -9.01 -0.37
C LYS A 98 -14.88 -7.92 0.65
N GLY A 99 -13.92 -7.57 1.50
CA GLY A 99 -14.08 -6.55 2.53
C GLY A 99 -14.17 -5.13 1.97
N LYS A 100 -14.01 -4.93 0.66
CA LYS A 100 -13.92 -3.62 0.00
C LYS A 100 -12.93 -2.71 0.74
N PHE A 101 -11.86 -3.30 1.27
CA PHE A 101 -10.84 -2.53 1.95
C PHE A 101 -10.24 -1.56 0.94
N SER A 102 -10.18 -0.27 1.29
CA SER A 102 -9.39 0.67 0.49
C SER A 102 -7.95 0.19 0.47
N TYR A 103 -7.54 -0.33 -0.69
CA TYR A 103 -6.18 -0.77 -0.90
C TYR A 103 -5.30 0.46 -1.07
N PHE A 104 -4.38 0.61 -0.14
CA PHE A 104 -3.38 1.65 -0.11
C PHE A 104 -2.05 1.06 -0.62
N ASN A 105 -1.40 1.74 -1.56
CA ASN A 105 -0.07 1.29 -1.98
C ASN A 105 0.99 1.95 -1.06
N PRO A 106 1.71 1.21 -0.20
CA PRO A 106 2.70 1.80 0.71
C PRO A 106 3.86 2.48 -0.04
N TYR A 107 4.14 2.08 -1.28
CA TYR A 107 5.14 2.77 -2.10
C TYR A 107 4.74 4.22 -2.37
N LEU A 108 3.44 4.55 -2.41
CA LEU A 108 2.99 5.94 -2.57
C LEU A 108 3.41 6.83 -1.39
N LEU A 109 3.43 6.31 -0.15
CA LEU A 109 3.99 7.05 0.99
C LEU A 109 5.48 7.35 0.79
N ILE A 110 6.24 6.35 0.31
CA ILE A 110 7.67 6.50 0.05
C ILE A 110 7.90 7.57 -1.01
N PHE A 111 6.99 7.70 -1.99
CA PHE A 111 7.01 8.77 -2.99
C PHE A 111 6.45 10.13 -2.50
N GLY A 112 6.08 10.25 -1.22
CA GLY A 112 5.59 11.48 -0.59
C GLY A 112 4.12 11.78 -0.85
N TYR A 113 3.31 10.79 -1.21
CA TYR A 113 1.86 10.94 -1.28
C TYR A 113 1.21 10.68 0.06
N HIS A 114 0.25 11.53 0.39
CA HIS A 114 -0.56 11.46 1.59
C HIS A 114 -1.98 11.03 1.29
N PHE A 115 -2.60 10.37 2.27
CA PHE A 115 -3.91 9.76 2.10
C PHE A 115 -4.93 10.30 3.09
N TYR A 116 -6.04 10.76 2.54
CA TYR A 116 -7.10 11.42 3.28
C TYR A 116 -8.42 10.72 3.00
N LYS A 117 -9.24 10.58 4.04
CA LYS A 117 -10.63 10.17 3.92
C LYS A 117 -11.49 11.42 4.07
N LEU A 118 -12.17 11.79 2.99
CA LEU A 118 -13.13 12.87 2.95
C LEU A 118 -14.50 12.30 3.28
N LYS A 119 -15.27 13.00 4.10
CA LYS A 119 -16.71 12.76 4.21
C LYS A 119 -17.43 13.96 3.61
N ILE A 120 -18.33 13.68 2.69
CA ILE A 120 -19.19 14.68 2.07
C ILE A 120 -20.58 14.44 2.63
N ASN A 121 -21.13 15.42 3.33
CA ASN A 121 -22.51 15.43 3.78
C ASN A 121 -23.31 16.21 2.72
N ASN A 122 -24.27 15.56 2.08
CA ASN A 122 -25.14 16.27 1.15
C ASN A 122 -26.11 17.13 1.96
N TYR A 123 -26.19 18.43 1.67
CA TYR A 123 -27.00 19.40 2.42
C TYR A 123 -28.50 19.05 2.43
N ASN A 124 -28.94 18.28 1.43
CA ASN A 124 -30.27 17.70 1.38
C ASN A 124 -30.16 16.22 1.79
N ASP A 125 -30.59 15.87 3.01
CA ASP A 125 -30.60 14.54 3.66
C ASP A 125 -31.25 13.38 2.86
N LYS A 126 -31.51 13.54 1.56
CA LYS A 126 -32.06 12.53 0.64
C LYS A 126 -31.05 11.51 0.12
N TYR A 127 -29.75 11.72 0.33
CA TYR A 127 -28.71 10.81 -0.18
C TYR A 127 -27.76 10.33 0.92
N ALA A 128 -27.32 9.09 0.81
CA ALA A 128 -26.39 8.49 1.78
C ALA A 128 -25.07 9.26 1.83
N LYS A 129 -24.54 9.46 3.04
CA LYS A 129 -23.20 10.02 3.27
C LYS A 129 -22.18 9.11 2.60
N TYR A 130 -21.43 9.63 1.63
CA TYR A 130 -20.37 8.88 0.97
C TYR A 130 -19.01 9.41 1.41
N SER A 131 -18.06 8.49 1.55
CA SER A 131 -16.69 8.82 1.92
C SER A 131 -15.76 8.61 0.74
N ILE A 132 -15.09 9.67 0.29
CA ILE A 132 -14.10 9.60 -0.78
C ILE A 132 -12.72 9.37 -0.17
N PHE A 133 -11.92 8.55 -0.85
CA PHE A 133 -10.51 8.37 -0.52
C PHE A 133 -9.66 9.24 -1.46
N LEU A 134 -8.97 10.23 -0.90
CA LEU A 134 -8.17 11.20 -1.63
C LEU A 134 -6.68 10.88 -1.45
N ILE A 135 -5.94 10.90 -2.56
CA ILE A 135 -4.50 10.72 -2.59
C ILE A 135 -3.89 12.02 -3.10
N SER A 136 -3.06 12.68 -2.29
CA SER A 136 -2.47 13.99 -2.63
C SER A 136 -1.02 14.06 -2.20
N LYS A 137 -0.16 14.61 -3.07
CA LYS A 137 1.23 14.93 -2.71
C LYS A 137 1.34 16.18 -1.83
N LYS A 138 0.31 17.04 -1.83
CA LYS A 138 0.25 18.22 -0.96
C LYS A 138 -0.31 17.83 0.40
N GLN A 139 0.30 18.36 1.45
CA GLN A 139 -0.25 18.23 2.80
C GLN A 139 -1.50 19.08 2.92
N ILE A 140 -2.64 18.43 3.16
CA ILE A 140 -3.90 19.10 3.44
C ILE A 140 -3.96 19.28 4.95
N LYS A 141 -3.73 20.51 5.43
CA LYS A 141 -4.00 20.85 6.82
C LYS A 141 -5.48 20.65 7.08
N VAL A 142 -5.82 19.94 8.15
CA VAL A 142 -7.20 19.65 8.54
C VAL A 142 -7.91 20.98 8.75
N ILE A 143 -8.73 21.40 7.78
CA ILE A 143 -9.66 22.50 7.97
C ILE A 143 -10.87 21.86 8.67
N LYS A 144 -10.90 21.97 10.00
CA LYS A 144 -12.16 21.82 10.72
C LYS A 144 -12.97 23.06 10.33
N ILE A 145 -14.00 22.91 9.50
CA ILE A 145 -14.93 24.02 9.29
C ILE A 145 -15.56 24.26 10.66
N ILE A 146 -15.10 25.32 11.33
CA ILE A 146 -15.74 25.83 12.53
C ILE A 146 -17.04 26.44 12.00
N MET A 147 -18.13 25.72 12.25
CA MET A 147 -19.47 26.24 12.07
C MET A 147 -19.64 27.33 13.15
N ILE A 148 -19.46 28.60 12.77
CA ILE A 148 -19.88 29.77 13.55
C ILE A 148 -21.29 30.13 13.07
#